data_AF-A0A968CQC3-F1
#
_entry.id   AF-A0A968CQC3-F1
#
_cell.length_a   1.000
_cell.length_b   1.000
_cell.length_c   1.000
_cell.angle_alpha   90.00
_cell.angle_beta   90.00
_cell.angle_gamma   90.00
#
_symmetry.space_group_name_H-M   'P 1'
#
loop_
_entity.id
_entity.type
_entity.pdbx_description
1 polymer ?
#
loop_
_entity_poly.entity_id
_entity_poly.type
_entity_poly.pdbx_seq_one_letter_code
_entity_poly.pdbx_strand_id
1 'polypeptide(L)' 'MNDPDLELAGEFPTPTRAEWKEAVERVLRGRPFDDLLVSSTRDGLDIQPLYARDEETDGGVRTPVDV' A
#
# COMPACT_ATOMS: atom_id res chain seq x y z
N MET A 1 -13.11 24.73 -19.63
CA MET A 1 -13.55 23.50 -20.31
C MET A 1 -13.16 22.34 -19.43
N ASN A 2 -14.13 21.54 -19.01
CA ASN A 2 -13.92 20.25 -18.35
C ASN A 2 -14.53 19.24 -19.31
N ASP A 3 -13.72 18.41 -19.95
CA ASP A 3 -14.17 17.41 -20.93
C ASP A 3 -14.48 16.11 -20.17
N PRO A 4 -15.76 15.71 -20.06
CA PRO A 4 -16.15 14.54 -19.27
C PRO A 4 -15.75 13.20 -19.92
N ASP A 5 -15.40 13.20 -21.20
CA ASP A 5 -15.03 12.02 -22.00
C ASP A 5 -13.51 11.78 -22.10
N LEU A 6 -12.71 12.44 -21.25
CA LEU A 6 -11.27 12.21 -21.23
C LEU A 6 -10.94 10.88 -20.55
N GLU A 7 -10.61 9.86 -21.34
CA GLU A 7 -10.05 8.61 -20.83
C GLU A 7 -8.60 8.84 -20.36
N LEU A 8 -8.35 8.66 -19.06
CA LEU A 8 -7.02 8.84 -18.46
C LEU A 8 -6.35 7.49 -18.20
N ALA A 9 -6.76 6.82 -17.13
CA ALA A 9 -6.17 5.54 -16.74
C ALA A 9 -6.71 4.34 -17.55
N GLY A 10 -7.82 4.52 -18.29
CA GLY A 10 -8.52 3.44 -18.99
C GLY A 10 -7.76 2.81 -20.15
N GLU A 11 -6.78 3.52 -20.70
CA GLU A 11 -5.92 3.03 -21.79
C GLU A 11 -4.82 2.06 -21.28
N PHE A 12 -4.63 1.96 -19.97
CA PHE A 12 -3.60 1.15 -19.35
C PHE A 12 -4.21 -0.03 -18.58
N PRO A 13 -3.51 -1.17 -18.48
CA PRO A 13 -3.91 -2.23 -17.57
C PRO A 13 -4.00 -1.70 -16.13
N THR A 14 -5.09 -2.02 -15.43
CA THR A 14 -5.24 -1.67 -14.01
C THR A 14 -4.20 -2.44 -13.19
N PRO A 15 -3.27 -1.76 -12.50
CA PRO A 15 -2.26 -2.44 -11.70
C PRO A 15 -2.87 -3.01 -10.42
N THR A 16 -2.32 -4.13 -9.97
CA THR A 16 -2.64 -4.78 -8.70
C THR A 16 -1.78 -4.24 -7.56
N ARG A 17 -2.23 -4.46 -6.32
CA ARG A 17 -1.46 -4.11 -5.11
C ARG A 17 -0.10 -4.82 -5.05
N ALA A 18 -0.03 -6.05 -5.55
CA ALA A 18 1.21 -6.83 -5.59
C ALA A 18 2.24 -6.25 -6.57
N GLU A 19 1.80 -5.86 -7.78
CA GLU A 19 2.68 -5.22 -8.77
C GLU A 19 3.24 -3.89 -8.26
N TRP A 20 2.42 -3.10 -7.56
CA TRP A 20 2.90 -1.91 -6.87
C TRP A 20 3.96 -2.23 -5.82
N LYS A 21 3.73 -3.25 -4.97
CA LYS A 21 4.68 -3.63 -3.92
C LYS A 21 6.03 -4.09 -4.51
N GLU A 22 6.01 -4.87 -5.58
CA GLU A 22 7.23 -5.29 -6.29
C GLU A 22 8.02 -4.07 -6.82
N ALA A 23 7.33 -3.11 -7.44
CA ALA A 23 7.97 -1.88 -7.91
C ALA A 23 8.63 -1.10 -6.75
N VAL A 24 7.99 -1.06 -5.58
CA VAL A 24 8.57 -0.44 -4.37
C VAL A 24 9.79 -1.21 -3.88
N GLU A 25 9.73 -2.54 -3.79
CA GLU A 25 10.85 -3.38 -3.34
C GLU A 25 12.10 -3.17 -4.23
N ARG A 26 11.89 -3.00 -5.54
CA ARG A 26 12.96 -2.64 -6.48
C ARG A 26 13.60 -1.29 -6.16
N VAL A 27 12.80 -0.28 -5.79
CA VAL A 27 13.29 1.04 -5.36
C VAL A 27 14.03 0.95 -4.01
N LEU A 28 13.56 0.09 -3.12
CA LEU A 28 14.18 -0.12 -1.81
C LEU A 28 15.51 -0.88 -1.87
N ARG A 29 15.84 -1.49 -3.02
CA ARG A 29 17.09 -2.25 -3.25
C ARG A 29 17.30 -3.35 -2.20
N GLY A 30 16.24 -4.10 -1.91
CA GLY A 30 16.26 -5.22 -0.96
C GLY A 30 16.23 -4.82 0.52
N ARG A 31 16.06 -3.53 0.83
CA ARG A 31 15.79 -3.11 2.21
C ARG A 31 14.35 -3.48 2.61
N PRO A 32 14.11 -3.84 3.89
CA PRO A 32 12.79 -4.28 4.37
C PRO A 32 11.74 -3.18 4.18
N PHE A 33 10.62 -3.53 3.55
CA PHE A 33 9.51 -2.61 3.26
C PHE A 33 8.86 -2.09 4.54
N ASP A 34 8.52 -3.00 5.46
CA ASP A 34 7.82 -2.67 6.70
C ASP A 34 8.63 -1.69 7.55
N ASP A 35 9.93 -1.94 7.74
CA ASP A 35 10.78 -1.07 8.55
C ASP A 35 10.99 0.33 7.96
N LEU A 36 10.84 0.48 6.65
CA LEU A 36 11.13 1.73 5.94
C LEU A 36 9.90 2.56 5.61
N LEU A 37 8.75 1.92 5.40
CA LEU A 37 7.56 2.58 4.86
C LEU A 37 6.32 2.40 5.73
N VAL A 38 6.31 1.48 6.69
CA VAL A 38 5.24 1.37 7.68
C VAL A 38 5.66 2.18 8.91
N SER A 39 4.76 3.04 9.38
CA SER A 39 4.95 3.82 10.60
C SER A 39 3.99 3.35 11.67
N SER A 40 4.41 3.28 12.93
CA SER A 40 3.53 2.90 14.03
C SER A 40 3.21 4.10 14.92
N THR A 41 1.96 4.21 15.35
CA THR A 41 1.56 5.18 16.37
C THR A 41 2.04 4.76 17.75
N ARG A 42 2.00 5.69 18.71
CA ARG A 42 2.38 5.41 20.11
C ARG A 42 1.56 4.29 20.75
N ASP A 43 0.32 4.12 20.31
CA ASP A 43 -0.62 3.13 20.82
C ASP A 43 -0.55 1.81 20.03
N GLY A 44 0.43 1.66 19.13
CA GLY A 44 0.72 0.42 18.42
C GLY A 44 -0.10 0.18 17.15
N LEU A 45 -0.66 1.24 16.55
CA LEU A 45 -1.37 1.11 15.27
C LEU A 45 -0.41 1.31 14.10
N ASP A 46 -0.42 0.37 13.16
CA ASP A 46 0.37 0.47 11.92
C ASP A 46 -0.34 1.33 10.87
N ILE A 47 0.40 2.31 10.36
CA ILE A 47 0.01 3.19 9.27
C ILE A 47 0.69 2.69 8.00
N GLN A 48 -0.12 2.20 7.07
CA GLN A 48 0.35 1.68 5.79
C GLN A 48 0.68 2.83 4.83
N PRO A 49 1.69 2.68 3.95
CA PRO A 49 2.10 3.73 3.02
C PRO A 49 1.14 3.96 1.83
N LEU A 50 0.22 3.01 1.57
CA LEU A 50 -0.77 3.13 0.51
C LEU A 50 -2.11 2.55 0.98
N TYR A 51 -3.17 3.34 0.80
CA TYR A 51 -4.55 2.94 1.00
C TYR A 51 -5.33 3.08 -0.33
N ALA A 52 -5.79 1.96 -0.86
CA ALA A 52 -6.76 1.84 -1.94
C ALA A 52 -8.18 2.12 -1.43
N ARG A 53 -9.12 2.28 -2.36
CA ARG A 53 -10.54 2.53 -2.03
C ARG A 53 -11.32 1.25 -1.71
N ASP A 54 -10.93 0.15 -2.33
CA ASP A 54 -11.59 -1.16 -2.25
C ASP A 54 -10.90 -2.11 -1.27
N GLU A 55 -9.87 -1.65 -0.56
CA GLU A 55 -9.30 -2.46 0.51
C GLU A 55 -10.26 -2.45 1.70
N GLU A 56 -10.85 -3.62 1.95
CA GLU A 56 -11.48 -3.91 3.22
C GLU A 56 -10.41 -3.73 4.31
N THR A 57 -10.70 -2.92 5.32
CA THR A 57 -9.80 -2.71 6.47
C THR A 57 -9.52 -4.06 7.13
N ASP A 58 -8.42 -4.71 6.76
CA ASP A 58 -7.86 -5.81 7.52
C ASP A 58 -7.32 -5.18 8.80
N GLY A 59 -8.16 -5.14 9.83
CA GLY A 59 -7.85 -4.58 11.12
C GLY A 59 -6.67 -5.35 11.71
N GLY A 60 -5.46 -4.83 11.49
CA GLY A 60 -4.20 -5.42 11.87
C GLY A 60 -4.11 -5.66 13.37
N VAL A 61 -4.63 -6.80 13.83
CA VAL A 61 -4.30 -7.38 15.11
C VAL A 61 -3.15 -8.34 14.84
N ARG A 62 -1.91 -7.89 15.03
CA ARG A 62 -0.81 -8.82 15.22
C ARG A 62 -1.12 -9.61 16.49
N THR A 63 -1.35 -10.91 16.35
CA THR A 63 -1.37 -11.82 17.49
C THR A 63 0.00 -11.76 18.17
N PRO A 64 0.06 -11.59 19.50
CA PRO A 64 1.33 -11.56 20.21
C PRO A 64 2.07 -12.88 19.96
N VAL A 65 3.33 -12.77 19.56
CA VAL A 65 4.27 -13.89 19.49
C VAL A 65 4.60 -14.23 20.94
N ASP A 66 4.13 -15.39 21.40
CA ASP A 66 4.33 -15.90 22.76
C ASP A 66 5.85 -15.99 23.07
N VAL A 67 6.29 -15.43 24.20
CA VAL A 67 7.66 -15.54 24.77
C VAL A 67 7.59 -16.05 26.20
#